data_AF-A0A957HYP1-F1
#
_entry.id   AF-A0A957HYP1-F1
#
_cell.length_a   1.000
_cell.length_b   1.000
_cell.length_c   1.000
_cell.angle_alpha   90.00
_cell.angle_beta   90.00
_cell.angle_gamma   90.00
#
_symmetry.space_group_name_H-M   'P 1'
#
loop_
_entity.id
_entity.type
_entity.pdbx_description
1 polymer ?
#
loop_
_entity_poly.entity_id
_entity_poly.type
_entity_poly.pdbx_seq_one_letter_code
_entity_poly.pdbx_strand_id
1 'polypeptide(L)'
;MAKKVKKFRGSRRLKPVQHQEPYITQFMGVKSGAWVWCLHCGRCYRVGEHRDMSDGLQYCAYADCNGDAVFDVWEWLVIRASHPEYPKQPERNKEYTL
;
A
#
# COMPACT_ATOMS: atom_id res chain seq x y z
N MET A 1 49.45 -21.37 40.97
CA MET A 1 49.26 -20.71 39.66
C MET A 1 47.82 -20.95 39.19
N ALA A 2 47.01 -19.90 38.94
CA ALA A 2 45.78 -19.97 38.12
C ALA A 2 45.30 -18.53 37.84
N LYS A 3 45.08 -18.17 36.57
CA LYS A 3 44.74 -16.79 36.16
C LYS A 3 43.23 -16.59 36.16
N LYS A 4 42.71 -15.59 36.91
CA LYS A 4 41.31 -15.14 36.81
C LYS A 4 41.11 -14.40 35.47
N VAL A 5 40.58 -15.09 34.47
CA VAL A 5 40.29 -14.52 33.14
C VAL A 5 38.96 -13.76 33.19
N LYS A 6 39.01 -12.43 33.02
CA LYS A 6 37.81 -11.60 32.82
C LYS A 6 37.35 -11.73 31.37
N LYS A 7 36.09 -12.14 31.17
CA LYS A 7 35.34 -12.22 29.90
C LYS A 7 33.91 -11.74 30.22
N PHE A 8 33.16 -11.01 29.39
CA PHE A 8 33.37 -10.50 28.02
C PHE A 8 32.64 -9.13 27.98
N ARG A 9 33.19 -8.09 27.32
CA ARG A 9 32.51 -6.78 27.19
C ARG A 9 32.21 -6.49 25.73
N GLY A 10 30.92 -6.28 25.41
CA GLY A 10 30.47 -5.62 24.18
C GLY A 10 30.67 -6.37 22.86
N SER A 11 29.80 -7.34 22.56
CA SER A 11 29.48 -7.66 21.16
C SER A 11 28.28 -6.82 20.74
N ARG A 12 28.53 -5.66 20.10
CA ARG A 12 27.51 -5.02 19.26
C ARG A 12 27.32 -5.91 18.04
N ARG A 13 26.44 -6.90 18.16
CA ARG A 13 25.98 -7.70 17.01
C ARG A 13 25.20 -6.77 16.09
N LEU A 14 25.89 -6.20 15.11
CA LEU A 14 25.25 -5.56 13.96
C LEU A 14 24.25 -6.57 13.40
N LYS A 15 22.97 -6.23 13.38
CA LYS A 15 21.97 -7.06 12.72
C LYS A 15 22.33 -7.09 11.23
N PRO A 16 22.35 -8.24 10.56
CA PRO A 16 22.55 -8.26 9.13
C PRO A 16 21.42 -7.44 8.47
N VAL A 17 21.79 -6.52 7.59
CA VAL A 17 20.83 -5.87 6.69
C VAL A 17 20.26 -6.99 5.82
N GLN A 18 18.96 -7.26 5.97
CA GLN A 18 18.30 -8.30 5.21
C GLN A 18 18.07 -7.77 3.78
N HIS A 19 18.84 -8.32 2.84
CA HIS A 19 18.59 -8.16 1.40
C HIS A 19 17.21 -8.73 1.03
N GLN A 20 16.27 -7.85 0.65
CA GLN A 20 15.07 -8.11 -0.17
C GLN A 20 14.58 -6.78 -0.78
N GLU A 21 14.09 -6.63 -2.02
CA GLU A 21 14.24 -7.37 -3.30
C GLU A 21 13.92 -6.35 -4.43
N PRO A 22 14.30 -6.56 -5.72
CA PRO A 22 14.07 -5.57 -6.77
C PRO A 22 12.63 -5.65 -7.35
N TYR A 23 11.63 -5.16 -6.61
CA TYR A 23 10.25 -5.06 -7.10
C TYR A 23 9.86 -3.61 -7.45
N ILE A 24 9.76 -3.35 -8.75
CA ILE A 24 9.35 -2.08 -9.36
C ILE A 24 7.82 -1.86 -9.30
N THR A 25 7.22 -1.99 -8.12
CA THR A 25 5.77 -1.84 -7.92
C THR A 25 5.45 -0.73 -6.91
N GLN A 26 6.00 0.46 -7.16
CA GLN A 26 5.78 1.65 -6.35
C GLN A 26 4.91 2.65 -7.11
N PHE A 27 3.60 2.48 -7.01
CA PHE A 27 2.62 3.29 -7.72
C PHE A 27 2.37 4.59 -6.95
N MET A 28 2.99 5.70 -7.37
CA MET A 28 3.05 6.97 -6.61
C MET A 28 3.42 6.81 -5.11
N GLY A 29 4.28 5.84 -4.79
CA GLY A 29 4.66 5.54 -3.40
C GLY A 29 3.77 4.53 -2.68
N VAL A 30 2.57 4.25 -3.21
CA VAL A 30 1.61 3.31 -2.63
C VAL A 30 2.07 1.87 -2.90
N LYS A 31 1.98 1.02 -1.87
CA LYS A 31 2.37 -0.40 -1.94
C LYS A 31 1.28 -1.23 -2.62
N SER A 32 1.69 -2.23 -3.40
CA SER A 32 0.79 -3.28 -3.91
C SER A 32 -0.03 -3.91 -2.78
N GLY A 33 -1.32 -4.14 -3.04
CA GLY A 33 -2.28 -4.64 -2.04
C GLY A 33 -2.77 -3.62 -1.01
N ALA A 34 -2.27 -2.36 -1.00
CA ALA A 34 -2.87 -1.28 -0.21
C ALA A 34 -4.30 -0.95 -0.69
N TRP A 35 -5.10 -0.38 0.19
CA TRP A 35 -6.46 0.04 -0.13
C TRP A 35 -6.49 1.42 -0.78
N VAL A 36 -7.25 1.51 -1.85
CA VAL A 36 -7.50 2.75 -2.60
C VAL A 36 -8.99 2.98 -2.82
N TRP A 37 -9.36 4.22 -3.11
CA TRP A 37 -10.71 4.70 -3.33
C TRP A 37 -10.78 5.48 -4.65
N CYS A 38 -11.80 5.22 -5.46
CA CYS A 38 -11.96 5.83 -6.78
C CYS A 38 -12.78 7.12 -6.73
N LEU A 39 -12.25 8.19 -7.34
CA LEU A 39 -12.92 9.49 -7.49
C LEU A 39 -14.21 9.43 -8.31
N HIS A 40 -14.34 8.49 -9.25
CA HIS A 40 -15.51 8.40 -10.13
C HIS A 40 -16.70 7.67 -9.50
N CYS A 41 -16.47 6.51 -8.88
CA CYS A 41 -17.54 5.64 -8.38
C CYS A 41 -17.58 5.52 -6.86
N GLY A 42 -16.70 6.22 -6.12
CA GLY A 42 -16.64 6.19 -4.66
C GLY A 42 -16.27 4.83 -4.05
N ARG A 43 -15.92 3.81 -4.86
CA ARG A 43 -15.72 2.44 -4.37
C ARG A 43 -14.27 2.13 -4.04
N CYS A 44 -14.08 1.35 -2.98
CA CYS A 44 -12.76 0.87 -2.56
C CYS A 44 -12.36 -0.46 -3.20
N TYR A 45 -11.08 -0.57 -3.58
CA TYR A 45 -10.42 -1.76 -4.10
C TYR A 45 -8.93 -1.76 -3.70
N ARG A 46 -8.17 -2.80 -4.07
CA ARG A 46 -6.73 -2.86 -3.76
C ARG A 46 -5.85 -2.49 -4.95
N VAL A 47 -4.69 -1.89 -4.68
CA VAL A 47 -3.65 -1.67 -5.71
C VAL A 47 -3.26 -3.02 -6.32
N GLY A 48 -3.41 -3.13 -7.65
CA GLY A 48 -3.26 -4.36 -8.43
C GLY A 48 -4.57 -5.05 -8.81
N GLU A 49 -5.73 -4.58 -8.33
CA GLU A 49 -7.06 -5.04 -8.81
C GLU A 49 -7.61 -4.18 -9.97
N HIS A 50 -6.82 -3.26 -10.52
CA HIS A 50 -7.21 -2.43 -11.66
C HIS A 50 -7.47 -3.27 -12.93
N ARG A 51 -8.24 -2.71 -13.86
CA ARG A 51 -8.46 -3.29 -15.19
C ARG A 51 -7.46 -2.71 -16.17
N ASP A 52 -6.50 -3.51 -16.65
CA ASP A 52 -5.63 -3.13 -17.76
C ASP A 52 -6.44 -3.23 -19.07
N MET A 53 -6.43 -2.16 -19.87
CA MET A 53 -7.21 -2.05 -21.11
C MET A 53 -6.30 -2.02 -22.35
N SER A 54 -6.88 -2.27 -23.53
CA SER A 54 -6.12 -2.39 -24.79
C SER A 54 -5.55 -1.06 -25.32
N ASP A 55 -5.94 0.07 -24.72
CA ASP A 55 -5.35 1.39 -24.93
C ASP A 55 -4.03 1.57 -24.16
N GLY A 56 -3.64 0.60 -23.31
CA GLY A 56 -2.46 0.66 -22.45
C GLY A 56 -2.68 1.41 -21.15
N LEU A 57 -3.92 1.83 -20.85
CA LEU A 57 -4.28 2.51 -19.61
C LEU A 57 -4.81 1.52 -18.57
N GLN A 58 -4.74 1.94 -17.32
CA GLN A 58 -5.25 1.19 -16.18
C GLN A 58 -6.51 1.88 -15.68
N TYR A 59 -7.59 1.13 -15.47
CA TYR A 59 -8.88 1.67 -15.02
C TYR A 59 -9.31 1.07 -13.70
N CYS A 60 -10.27 1.71 -13.05
CA CYS A 60 -10.94 1.24 -11.85
C CYS A 60 -11.29 -0.26 -11.92
N ALA A 61 -11.12 -0.96 -10.80
CA ALA A 61 -11.36 -2.41 -10.67
C ALA A 61 -12.76 -2.90 -11.10
N TYR A 62 -13.72 -1.96 -11.24
CA TYR A 62 -15.10 -2.25 -11.57
C TYR A 62 -15.40 -1.92 -13.03
N ALA A 63 -16.05 -2.86 -13.74
CA ALA A 63 -16.32 -2.76 -15.17
C ALA A 63 -17.36 -1.68 -15.53
N ASP A 64 -18.19 -1.28 -14.55
CA ASP A 64 -19.17 -0.19 -14.64
C ASP A 64 -18.58 1.19 -14.29
N CYS A 65 -17.27 1.29 -14.03
CA CYS A 65 -16.56 2.53 -13.76
C CYS A 65 -15.46 2.79 -14.78
N ASN A 66 -15.39 4.02 -15.29
CA ASN A 66 -14.41 4.49 -16.28
C ASN A 66 -13.28 5.35 -15.68
N GLY A 67 -13.16 5.46 -14.36
CA GLY A 67 -12.08 6.20 -13.72
C GLY A 67 -10.72 5.57 -14.01
N ASP A 68 -9.74 6.41 -14.32
CA ASP A 68 -8.35 6.04 -14.55
C ASP A 68 -7.71 5.64 -13.21
N ALA A 69 -7.10 4.45 -13.13
CA ALA A 69 -6.52 3.92 -11.90
C ALA A 69 -5.23 4.63 -11.46
N VAL A 70 -4.65 5.47 -12.33
CA VAL A 70 -3.44 6.27 -12.12
C VAL A 70 -3.80 7.64 -11.54
N PHE A 71 -4.83 8.29 -12.09
CA PHE A 71 -5.20 9.67 -11.77
C PHE A 71 -6.45 9.78 -10.89
N ASP A 72 -7.47 8.92 -11.08
CA ASP A 72 -8.78 9.04 -10.42
C ASP A 72 -8.86 8.22 -9.12
N VAL A 73 -7.75 8.15 -8.37
CA VAL A 73 -7.57 7.24 -7.24
C VAL A 73 -6.82 7.89 -6.08
N TRP A 74 -7.34 7.70 -4.86
CA TRP A 74 -6.70 8.13 -3.61
C TRP A 74 -6.42 6.93 -2.69
N GLU A 75 -5.31 6.97 -1.95
CA GLU A 75 -5.05 5.97 -0.90
C GLU A 75 -6.09 6.12 0.24
N TRP A 76 -6.61 4.99 0.74
CA TRP A 76 -7.62 4.99 1.81
C TRP A 76 -7.17 5.75 3.07
N LEU A 77 -5.88 5.70 3.40
CA LEU A 77 -5.32 6.43 4.54
C LEU A 77 -5.42 7.95 4.36
N VAL A 78 -5.32 8.45 3.13
CA VAL A 78 -5.39 9.88 2.82
C VAL A 78 -6.84 10.35 2.86
N ILE A 79 -7.77 9.64 2.21
CA ILE A 79 -9.19 10.06 2.25
C ILE A 79 -9.77 10.00 3.67
N ARG A 80 -9.45 8.96 4.44
CA ARG A 80 -9.86 8.83 5.86
C ARG A 80 -9.18 9.86 6.79
N ALA A 81 -8.12 10.54 6.35
CA ALA A 81 -7.55 11.66 7.11
C ALA A 81 -8.44 12.92 7.04
N SER A 82 -9.17 13.09 5.93
CA SER A 82 -10.19 14.14 5.77
C SER A 82 -11.58 13.70 6.25
N HIS A 83 -11.86 12.39 6.20
CA HIS A 83 -13.14 11.77 6.56
C HIS A 83 -12.98 10.80 7.75
N PRO A 84 -12.89 11.30 9.00
CA PRO A 84 -12.71 10.46 10.20
C PRO A 84 -13.90 9.54 10.51
N GLU A 85 -15.07 9.81 9.92
CA GLU A 85 -16.27 8.96 9.96
C GLU A 85 -16.13 7.66 9.15
N TYR A 86 -15.19 7.61 8.20
CA TYR A 86 -14.95 6.41 7.40
C TYR A 86 -14.21 5.32 8.21
N PRO A 87 -14.53 4.03 7.97
CA PRO A 87 -13.98 2.94 8.78
C PRO A 87 -12.46 2.81 8.65
N LYS A 88 -11.81 2.33 9.72
CA LYS A 88 -10.36 2.11 9.73
C LYS A 88 -9.90 1.19 8.60
N GLN A 89 -10.72 0.20 8.26
CA GLN A 89 -10.56 -0.71 7.14
C GLN A 89 -11.77 -0.56 6.21
N PRO A 90 -11.58 -0.28 4.91
CA PRO A 90 -12.68 -0.20 3.96
C PRO A 90 -13.09 -1.61 3.52
N GLU A 91 -14.27 -1.69 2.92
CA GLU A 91 -14.80 -2.90 2.30
C GLU A 91 -14.65 -2.84 0.78
N ARG A 92 -14.38 -4.00 0.15
CA ARG A 92 -14.28 -4.07 -1.31
C ARG A 92 -15.64 -3.83 -1.95
N ASN A 93 -15.68 -3.03 -3.02
CA ASN A 93 -16.89 -2.64 -3.75
C ASN A 93 -17.92 -1.89 -2.90
N LYS A 94 -17.55 -1.45 -1.69
CA LYS A 94 -18.35 -0.55 -0.89
C LYS A 94 -18.11 0.88 -1.36
N GLU A 95 -19.20 1.58 -1.62
CA GLU A 95 -19.21 2.99 -1.97
C GLU A 95 -19.13 3.86 -0.71
N TYR A 96 -18.26 4.86 -0.78
CA TYR A 96 -18.07 5.92 0.21
C TYR A 96 -18.12 7.25 -0.57
N THR A 97 -19.22 7.98 -0.44
CA THR A 97 -19.45 9.27 -1.10
C THR A 97 -18.87 10.42 -0.27
N LEU A 98 -18.21 11.36 -0.95
CA LEU A 98 -17.77 12.64 -0.36
C LEU A 98 -18.96 13.60 -0.15
#